data_AF-A0A7R9AUL1-F1
#
_entry.id   AF-A0A7R9AUL1-F1
#
_cell.length_a   1.000
_cell.length_b   1.000
_cell.length_c   1.000
_cell.angle_alpha   90.00
_cell.angle_beta   90.00
_cell.angle_gamma   90.00
#
_symmetry.space_group_name_H-M   'P 1'
#
loop_
_entity.id
_entity.type
_entity.pdbx_description
1 polymer ?
#
loop_
_entity_poly.entity_id
_entity_poly.type
_entity_poly.pdbx_seq_one_letter_code
_entity_poly.pdbx_strand_id
1 'polypeptide(L)'
;MWRLEFLDAYAEEGLHFWGITPQNEPSHGRVFDTAFNNIGWTADQQLEWVVGNLAPTLEENGYSDLELMILDDMRSFLAEWVDTFFGNETANKFTSGVGIHWYLDSLSNTSLLDAAHEAFPDKFLLYTESCITNNNPQSQPPIFLGSWSRGESYVTSIIEVTNHWVTGWVDWNLALDPDGGPNWAKNPVDSSIIVNATADEFYKQPMFYALAHFSKFVPPGSVRISLETENNSNFIENVAFVTEDGIKVIILQNKINGTSTKEQLELEKQKEKANEMEQKVRVDEIVNIVKGISGCSEWDVDDVEEWFLCDSNDQGFQIMTDDEILESVVDEQQGDGEGEDW
;
A
#
# COMPACT_ATOMS: atom_id res chain seq x y z
N MET A 1 -20.72 -23.00 -6.10
CA MET A 1 -21.80 -22.97 -5.10
C MET A 1 -21.45 -22.08 -3.91
N TRP A 2 -20.52 -22.44 -3.00
CA TRP A 2 -20.23 -21.58 -1.83
C TRP A 2 -19.86 -20.12 -2.16
N ARG A 3 -19.03 -19.88 -3.18
CA ARG A 3 -18.68 -18.52 -3.62
C ARG A 3 -19.89 -17.69 -4.06
N LEU A 4 -20.92 -18.32 -4.66
CA LEU A 4 -22.16 -17.62 -5.02
C LEU A 4 -22.98 -17.29 -3.78
N GLU A 5 -23.15 -18.27 -2.88
CA GLU A 5 -23.87 -18.04 -1.61
C GLU A 5 -23.23 -16.92 -0.80
N PHE A 6 -21.90 -16.79 -0.85
CA PHE A 6 -21.18 -15.65 -0.25
C PHE A 6 -21.55 -14.32 -0.91
N LEU A 7 -21.49 -14.23 -2.25
CA LEU A 7 -21.81 -13.00 -2.98
C LEU A 7 -23.28 -12.61 -2.78
N ASP A 8 -24.20 -13.57 -2.86
CA ASP A 8 -25.63 -13.37 -2.67
C ASP A 8 -25.93 -12.88 -1.25
N ALA A 9 -25.35 -13.51 -0.22
CA ALA A 9 -25.56 -13.12 1.17
C ALA A 9 -25.10 -11.69 1.45
N TYR A 10 -24.00 -11.24 0.84
CA TYR A 10 -23.55 -9.84 0.99
C TYR A 10 -24.41 -8.87 0.18
N ALA A 11 -24.87 -9.26 -1.00
CA ALA A 11 -25.79 -8.46 -1.80
C ALA A 11 -27.14 -8.27 -1.09
N GLU A 12 -27.63 -9.26 -0.35
CA GLU A 12 -28.82 -9.15 0.52
C GLU A 12 -28.66 -8.08 1.61
N GLU A 13 -27.44 -7.84 2.08
CA GLU A 13 -27.09 -6.78 3.03
C GLU A 13 -26.70 -5.45 2.33
N GLY A 14 -26.86 -5.35 1.00
CA GLY A 14 -26.55 -4.15 0.21
C GLY A 14 -25.04 -3.93 -0.04
N LEU A 15 -24.21 -4.96 0.17
CA LEU A 15 -22.78 -4.92 -0.10
C LEU A 15 -22.47 -5.59 -1.43
N HIS A 16 -21.80 -4.85 -2.32
CA HIS A 16 -21.38 -5.33 -3.62
C HIS A 16 -19.86 -5.39 -3.69
N PHE A 17 -19.34 -6.48 -4.24
CA PHE A 17 -17.90 -6.65 -4.43
C PHE A 17 -17.47 -6.07 -5.78
N TRP A 18 -16.29 -5.44 -5.78
CA TRP A 18 -15.61 -5.01 -7.00
C TRP A 18 -14.84 -6.16 -7.66
N GLY A 19 -14.17 -6.99 -6.86
CA GLY A 19 -13.35 -8.09 -7.37
C GLY A 19 -13.22 -9.24 -6.40
N ILE A 20 -12.63 -10.33 -6.87
CA ILE A 20 -12.48 -11.58 -6.12
C ILE A 20 -11.21 -12.32 -6.54
N THR A 21 -10.60 -13.03 -5.58
CA THR A 21 -9.52 -13.97 -5.83
C THR A 21 -10.02 -15.41 -5.64
N PRO A 22 -9.59 -16.38 -6.47
CA PRO A 22 -9.97 -17.78 -6.32
C PRO A 22 -9.59 -18.37 -4.96
N GLN A 23 -8.43 -17.96 -4.43
CA GLN A 23 -7.82 -18.50 -3.23
C GLN A 23 -6.72 -17.54 -2.76
N ASN A 24 -6.70 -17.23 -1.47
CA ASN A 24 -5.60 -16.54 -0.80
C ASN A 24 -4.38 -17.47 -0.68
N GLU A 25 -3.21 -16.99 -1.09
CA GLU A 25 -1.92 -17.67 -1.04
C GLU A 25 -1.99 -19.16 -1.45
N PRO A 26 -2.39 -19.48 -2.69
CA PRO A 26 -2.52 -20.86 -3.16
C PRO A 26 -1.22 -21.66 -3.07
N SER A 27 -0.06 -21.03 -3.14
CA SER A 27 1.22 -21.71 -2.97
C SER A 27 1.45 -22.14 -1.52
N HIS A 28 0.91 -21.38 -0.56
CA HIS A 28 1.20 -21.53 0.86
C HIS A 28 0.82 -22.91 1.37
N GLY A 29 -0.40 -23.36 1.09
CA GLY A 29 -0.91 -24.67 1.52
C GLY A 29 -0.21 -25.87 0.87
N ARG A 30 0.74 -25.63 -0.04
CA ARG A 30 1.62 -26.65 -0.60
C ARG A 30 3.04 -26.60 -0.05
N VAL A 31 3.54 -25.41 0.23
CA VAL A 31 4.96 -25.16 0.52
C VAL A 31 5.21 -25.13 2.03
N PHE A 32 4.27 -24.60 2.82
CA PHE A 32 4.45 -24.41 4.25
C PHE A 32 3.49 -25.28 5.05
N ASP A 33 4.01 -25.86 6.12
CA ASP A 33 3.22 -26.59 7.11
C ASP A 33 2.72 -25.59 8.16
N THR A 34 1.63 -24.88 7.84
CA THR A 34 1.02 -23.88 8.72
C THR A 34 -0.29 -24.35 9.31
N ALA A 35 -0.54 -23.90 10.54
CA ALA A 35 -1.72 -24.32 11.30
C ALA A 35 -2.99 -23.53 10.96
N PHE A 36 -2.88 -22.41 10.22
CA PHE A 36 -4.01 -21.56 9.87
C PHE A 36 -4.65 -21.94 8.53
N ASN A 37 -5.81 -21.35 8.24
CA ASN A 37 -6.62 -21.64 7.07
C ASN A 37 -5.82 -21.45 5.77
N ASN A 38 -5.70 -22.51 4.97
CA ASN A 38 -5.09 -22.48 3.66
C ASN A 38 -5.68 -23.60 2.77
N ILE A 39 -5.64 -23.41 1.45
CA ILE A 39 -5.91 -24.45 0.45
C ILE A 39 -4.82 -24.36 -0.60
N GLY A 40 -3.98 -25.39 -0.69
CA GLY A 40 -2.82 -25.40 -1.57
C GLY A 40 -3.14 -25.80 -3.01
N TRP A 41 -2.77 -24.97 -4.00
CA TRP A 41 -2.89 -25.22 -5.43
C TRP A 41 -1.59 -24.91 -6.19
N THR A 42 -1.27 -25.68 -7.23
CA THR A 42 -0.38 -25.22 -8.29
C THR A 42 -1.11 -24.26 -9.23
N ALA A 43 -0.37 -23.55 -10.09
CA ALA A 43 -0.97 -22.72 -11.13
C ALA A 43 -1.96 -23.53 -12.00
N ASP A 44 -1.58 -24.74 -12.41
CA ASP A 44 -2.45 -25.63 -13.20
C ASP A 44 -3.72 -26.05 -12.45
N GLN A 45 -3.63 -26.32 -11.15
CA GLN A 45 -4.78 -26.69 -10.32
C GLN A 45 -5.74 -25.51 -10.14
N GLN A 46 -5.21 -24.32 -9.88
CA GLN A 46 -6.02 -23.10 -9.82
C GLN A 46 -6.69 -22.84 -11.19
N LEU A 47 -5.95 -22.99 -12.29
CA LEU A 47 -6.45 -22.81 -13.66
C LEU A 47 -7.61 -23.77 -13.96
N GLU A 48 -7.41 -25.08 -13.74
CA GLU A 48 -8.42 -26.10 -13.98
C GLU A 48 -9.69 -25.81 -13.16
N TRP A 49 -9.54 -25.44 -11.90
CA TRP A 49 -10.67 -25.13 -11.04
C TRP A 49 -11.39 -23.85 -11.47
N VAL A 50 -10.67 -22.78 -11.79
CA VAL A 50 -11.24 -21.50 -12.23
C VAL A 50 -12.01 -21.68 -13.53
N VAL A 51 -11.40 -22.29 -14.56
CA VAL A 51 -12.01 -22.47 -15.88
C VAL A 51 -13.16 -23.48 -15.83
N GLY A 52 -13.00 -24.57 -15.07
CA GLY A 52 -14.01 -25.63 -15.00
C GLY A 52 -15.17 -25.31 -14.06
N ASN A 53 -15.02 -24.36 -13.13
CA ASN A 53 -16.00 -24.12 -12.07
C ASN A 53 -16.26 -22.63 -11.86
N LEU A 54 -15.29 -21.86 -11.37
CA LEU A 54 -15.55 -20.50 -10.87
C LEU A 54 -16.07 -19.57 -11.97
N ALA A 55 -15.34 -19.44 -13.09
CA ALA A 55 -15.69 -18.48 -14.13
C ALA A 55 -17.08 -18.76 -14.77
N PRO A 56 -17.41 -20.01 -15.19
CA PRO A 56 -18.77 -20.30 -15.67
C PRO A 56 -19.84 -20.05 -14.61
N THR A 57 -19.54 -20.37 -13.35
CA THR A 57 -20.48 -20.15 -12.24
C THR A 57 -20.79 -18.67 -12.04
N LEU A 58 -19.78 -17.79 -12.12
CA LEU A 58 -19.99 -16.33 -12.02
C LEU A 58 -20.77 -15.81 -13.22
N GLU A 59 -20.41 -16.23 -14.43
CA GLU A 59 -21.06 -15.79 -15.68
C GLU A 59 -22.55 -16.18 -15.72
N GLU A 60 -22.88 -17.43 -15.39
CA GLU A 60 -24.26 -17.94 -15.41
C GLU A 60 -25.17 -17.27 -14.37
N ASN A 61 -24.61 -16.65 -13.33
CA ASN A 61 -25.34 -16.07 -12.22
C ASN A 61 -25.26 -14.53 -12.17
N GLY A 62 -24.83 -13.90 -13.25
CA GLY A 62 -24.87 -12.43 -13.39
C GLY A 62 -23.74 -11.70 -12.66
N TYR A 63 -22.66 -12.40 -12.31
CA TYR A 63 -21.46 -11.84 -11.67
C TYR A 63 -20.30 -11.64 -12.65
N SER A 64 -20.60 -11.50 -13.95
CA SER A 64 -19.59 -11.30 -15.00
C SER A 64 -18.82 -9.98 -14.89
N ASP A 65 -19.35 -9.01 -14.14
CA ASP A 65 -18.73 -7.69 -13.94
C ASP A 65 -17.72 -7.67 -12.78
N LEU A 66 -17.55 -8.78 -12.05
CA LEU A 66 -16.53 -8.89 -10.99
C LEU A 66 -15.13 -8.98 -11.60
N GLU A 67 -14.20 -8.20 -11.04
CA GLU A 67 -12.79 -8.32 -11.40
C GLU A 67 -12.21 -9.61 -10.80
N LEU A 68 -11.86 -10.57 -11.65
CA LEU A 68 -11.20 -11.81 -11.20
C LEU A 68 -9.69 -11.63 -11.19
N MET A 69 -9.10 -11.78 -10.01
CA MET A 69 -7.65 -11.68 -9.78
C MET A 69 -7.06 -13.05 -9.47
N ILE A 70 -6.11 -13.50 -10.28
CA ILE A 70 -5.41 -14.78 -10.06
C ILE A 70 -4.19 -14.59 -9.14
N LEU A 71 -3.49 -15.69 -8.85
CA LEU A 71 -2.37 -15.75 -7.90
C LEU A 71 -2.81 -15.45 -6.47
N ASP A 72 -2.87 -14.17 -6.08
CA ASP A 72 -3.12 -13.71 -4.70
C ASP A 72 -2.08 -14.26 -3.71
N ASP A 73 -0.82 -14.08 -4.07
CA ASP A 73 0.34 -14.70 -3.41
C ASP A 73 1.62 -13.88 -3.67
N MET A 74 2.77 -14.30 -3.14
CA MET A 74 4.02 -13.56 -3.26
C MET A 74 4.49 -13.36 -4.71
N ARG A 75 5.13 -12.22 -4.96
CA ARG A 75 5.70 -11.84 -6.28
C ARG A 75 6.62 -12.90 -6.90
N SER A 76 7.28 -13.74 -6.09
CA SER A 76 8.12 -14.83 -6.58
C SER A 76 7.38 -15.89 -7.41
N PHE A 77 6.06 -16.01 -7.25
CA PHE A 77 5.22 -16.96 -8.01
C PHE A 77 4.57 -16.33 -9.24
N LEU A 78 4.74 -15.02 -9.44
CA LEU A 78 4.05 -14.24 -10.48
C LEU A 78 4.21 -14.83 -11.87
N ALA A 79 5.46 -15.12 -12.27
CA ALA A 79 5.75 -15.57 -13.64
C ALA A 79 5.04 -16.89 -13.99
N GLU A 80 5.06 -17.87 -13.07
CA GLU A 80 4.41 -19.17 -13.28
C GLU A 80 2.90 -19.02 -13.46
N TRP A 81 2.26 -18.22 -12.61
CA TRP A 81 0.82 -18.00 -12.67
C TRP A 81 0.39 -17.21 -13.91
N VAL A 82 1.13 -16.16 -14.25
CA VAL A 82 0.90 -15.35 -15.45
C VAL A 82 0.99 -16.22 -16.72
N ASP A 83 2.06 -17.01 -16.85
CA ASP A 83 2.26 -17.88 -18.02
C ASP A 83 1.14 -18.93 -18.13
N THR A 84 0.77 -19.58 -17.02
CA THR A 84 -0.26 -20.61 -17.00
C THR A 84 -1.66 -20.06 -17.32
N PHE A 85 -2.06 -18.96 -16.68
CA PHE A 85 -3.41 -18.41 -16.86
C PHE A 85 -3.56 -17.68 -18.18
N PHE A 86 -2.64 -16.78 -18.50
CA PHE A 86 -2.80 -15.95 -19.69
C PHE A 86 -2.37 -16.66 -20.98
N GLY A 87 -1.64 -17.78 -20.88
CA GLY A 87 -1.46 -18.74 -21.96
C GLY A 87 -2.71 -19.56 -22.30
N ASN A 88 -3.73 -19.60 -21.42
CA ASN A 88 -5.00 -20.26 -21.67
C ASN A 88 -6.05 -19.24 -22.18
N GLU A 89 -6.59 -19.46 -23.38
CA GLU A 89 -7.51 -18.51 -24.03
C GLU A 89 -8.78 -18.23 -23.20
N THR A 90 -9.33 -19.24 -22.51
CA THR A 90 -10.53 -19.07 -21.69
C THR A 90 -10.20 -18.27 -20.44
N ALA A 91 -9.18 -18.68 -19.69
CA ALA A 91 -8.81 -18.00 -18.45
C ALA A 91 -8.37 -16.55 -18.71
N ASN A 92 -7.63 -16.30 -19.78
CA ASN A 92 -7.21 -14.94 -20.17
C ASN A 92 -8.40 -14.00 -20.44
N LYS A 93 -9.54 -14.50 -20.94
CA LYS A 93 -10.73 -13.66 -21.20
C LYS A 93 -11.46 -13.25 -19.93
N PHE A 94 -11.55 -14.13 -18.94
CA PHE A 94 -12.31 -13.88 -17.71
C PHE A 94 -11.46 -13.35 -16.55
N THR A 95 -10.14 -13.35 -16.70
CA THR A 95 -9.24 -12.81 -15.67
C THR A 95 -8.89 -11.37 -15.98
N SER A 96 -9.06 -10.51 -14.99
CA SER A 96 -8.83 -9.07 -15.12
C SER A 96 -7.44 -8.65 -14.67
N GLY A 97 -6.85 -9.36 -13.72
CA GLY A 97 -5.55 -9.01 -13.17
C GLY A 97 -4.94 -10.08 -12.28
N VAL A 98 -3.90 -9.68 -11.55
CA VAL A 98 -3.14 -10.55 -10.66
C VAL A 98 -3.04 -9.89 -9.28
N GLY A 99 -3.42 -10.64 -8.24
CA GLY A 99 -3.20 -10.26 -6.83
C GLY A 99 -1.81 -10.68 -6.38
N ILE A 100 -1.11 -9.79 -5.68
CA ILE A 100 0.29 -9.95 -5.26
C ILE A 100 0.47 -9.58 -3.80
N HIS A 101 1.22 -10.38 -3.05
CA HIS A 101 1.53 -10.14 -1.64
C HIS A 101 2.98 -9.70 -1.44
N TRP A 102 3.21 -8.77 -0.50
CA TRP A 102 4.51 -8.12 -0.26
C TRP A 102 5.55 -8.99 0.48
N TYR A 103 5.13 -9.99 1.24
CA TYR A 103 5.93 -10.61 2.32
C TYR A 103 7.33 -11.11 1.94
N LEU A 104 7.52 -11.53 0.68
CA LEU A 104 8.79 -12.05 0.17
C LEU A 104 9.39 -11.19 -0.95
N ASP A 105 9.02 -9.91 -1.03
CA ASP A 105 9.54 -9.00 -2.05
C ASP A 105 11.06 -8.88 -2.01
N SER A 106 11.66 -8.90 -0.82
CA SER A 106 13.13 -8.92 -0.67
C SER A 106 13.83 -10.12 -1.35
N LEU A 107 13.08 -11.17 -1.69
CA LEU A 107 13.57 -12.37 -2.36
C LEU A 107 13.28 -12.39 -3.87
N SER A 108 12.59 -11.39 -4.42
CA SER A 108 12.19 -11.33 -5.82
C SER A 108 12.45 -9.96 -6.43
N ASN A 109 12.74 -9.90 -7.73
CA ASN A 109 13.03 -8.64 -8.41
C ASN A 109 11.73 -8.00 -8.94
N THR A 110 11.60 -6.68 -8.83
CA THR A 110 10.48 -5.92 -9.39
C THR A 110 10.35 -6.06 -10.90
N SER A 111 11.43 -6.41 -11.61
CA SER A 111 11.41 -6.71 -13.05
C SER A 111 10.42 -7.81 -13.45
N LEU A 112 9.97 -8.64 -12.51
CA LEU A 112 8.91 -9.62 -12.75
C LEU A 112 7.55 -8.94 -13.01
N LEU A 113 7.31 -7.80 -12.37
CA LEU A 113 6.11 -6.97 -12.60
C LEU A 113 6.16 -6.35 -14.00
N ASP A 114 7.33 -5.81 -14.38
CA ASP A 114 7.55 -5.27 -15.73
C ASP A 114 7.32 -6.35 -16.80
N ALA A 115 7.91 -7.53 -16.63
CA ALA A 115 7.76 -8.64 -17.56
C ALA A 115 6.29 -9.10 -17.68
N ALA A 116 5.55 -9.15 -16.57
CA ALA A 116 4.13 -9.51 -16.58
C ALA A 116 3.29 -8.47 -17.34
N HIS A 117 3.52 -7.18 -17.09
CA HIS A 117 2.83 -6.10 -17.79
C HIS A 117 3.19 -6.05 -19.28
N GLU A 118 4.46 -6.20 -19.65
CA GLU A 118 4.90 -6.22 -21.05
C GLU A 118 4.27 -7.39 -21.83
N ALA A 119 4.11 -8.55 -21.19
CA ALA A 119 3.47 -9.72 -21.80
C ALA A 119 1.95 -9.56 -21.92
N PHE A 120 1.30 -8.95 -20.92
CA PHE A 120 -0.16 -8.82 -20.83
C PHE A 120 -0.59 -7.43 -20.34
N PRO A 121 -0.45 -6.39 -21.18
CA PRO A 121 -0.61 -4.99 -20.76
C PRO A 121 -2.05 -4.59 -20.46
N ASP A 122 -3.03 -5.41 -20.85
CA ASP A 122 -4.45 -5.25 -20.52
C ASP A 122 -4.81 -5.79 -19.12
N LYS A 123 -3.88 -6.47 -18.44
CA LYS A 123 -4.09 -7.06 -17.12
C LYS A 123 -3.48 -6.17 -16.06
N PHE A 124 -4.26 -5.83 -15.03
CA PHE A 124 -3.73 -5.03 -13.93
C PHE A 124 -2.94 -5.90 -12.94
N LEU A 125 -1.96 -5.28 -12.28
CA LEU A 125 -1.26 -5.85 -11.13
C LEU A 125 -1.73 -5.10 -9.88
N LEU A 126 -2.15 -5.83 -8.86
CA LEU A 126 -2.62 -5.26 -7.60
C LEU A 126 -1.89 -5.92 -6.44
N TYR A 127 -1.28 -5.12 -5.56
CA TYR A 127 -0.83 -5.64 -4.29
C TYR A 127 -2.05 -5.77 -3.37
N THR A 128 -2.59 -6.98 -3.26
CA THR A 128 -3.85 -7.29 -2.57
C THR A 128 -3.70 -7.41 -1.06
N GLU A 129 -2.49 -7.65 -0.59
CA GLU A 129 -2.19 -7.80 0.83
C GLU A 129 -0.74 -7.42 1.13
N SER A 130 -0.54 -6.67 2.22
CA SER A 130 0.76 -6.21 2.68
C SER A 130 0.75 -5.94 4.19
N CYS A 131 1.75 -6.44 4.92
CA CYS A 131 1.93 -6.08 6.33
C CYS A 131 3.38 -6.24 6.80
N ILE A 132 3.73 -5.56 7.90
CA ILE A 132 4.98 -5.85 8.62
C ILE A 132 4.80 -7.12 9.44
N THR A 133 5.48 -8.18 9.01
CA THR A 133 5.57 -9.43 9.77
C THR A 133 6.70 -9.38 10.80
N ASN A 134 6.54 -10.13 11.88
CA ASN A 134 7.60 -10.30 12.86
C ASN A 134 8.64 -11.35 12.39
N ASN A 135 9.43 -11.00 11.37
CA ASN A 135 10.44 -11.91 10.80
C ASN A 135 11.59 -12.22 11.78
N ASN A 136 11.66 -11.55 12.93
CA ASN A 136 12.61 -11.87 14.01
C ASN A 136 11.98 -11.61 15.38
N PRO A 137 11.16 -12.55 15.90
CA PRO A 137 10.47 -12.39 17.17
C PRO A 137 11.39 -12.26 18.38
N GLN A 138 12.66 -12.64 18.23
CA GLN A 138 13.65 -12.48 19.29
C GLN A 138 14.22 -11.05 19.37
N SER A 139 14.10 -10.25 18.32
CA SER A 139 14.64 -8.89 18.28
C SER A 139 13.56 -7.80 18.29
N GLN A 140 12.34 -8.07 17.81
CA GLN A 140 11.25 -7.09 17.82
C GLN A 140 9.89 -7.68 18.22
N PRO A 141 9.06 -6.90 18.96
CA PRO A 141 7.66 -7.25 19.17
C PRO A 141 6.86 -7.14 17.86
N PRO A 142 5.73 -7.88 17.75
CA PRO A 142 4.83 -7.77 16.60
C PRO A 142 4.32 -6.33 16.43
N ILE A 143 3.87 -5.68 17.52
CA ILE A 143 3.55 -4.25 17.56
C ILE A 143 4.76 -3.45 18.03
N PHE A 144 5.18 -2.45 17.25
CA PHE A 144 6.19 -1.47 17.66
C PHE A 144 5.62 -0.07 17.48
N LEU A 145 5.03 0.45 18.57
CA LEU A 145 4.40 1.78 18.57
C LEU A 145 5.40 2.88 18.18
N GLY A 146 5.03 3.71 17.22
CA GLY A 146 5.83 4.83 16.74
C GLY A 146 7.03 4.44 15.85
N SER A 147 7.06 3.22 15.30
CA SER A 147 8.18 2.78 14.45
C SER A 147 8.22 3.51 13.11
N TRP A 148 9.09 4.53 13.00
CA TRP A 148 9.31 5.27 11.76
C TRP A 148 9.76 4.37 10.60
N SER A 149 10.67 3.44 10.87
CA SER A 149 11.19 2.48 9.87
C SER A 149 10.10 1.60 9.25
N ARG A 150 9.03 1.29 9.99
CA ARG A 150 7.88 0.55 9.45
C ARG A 150 7.07 1.41 8.49
N GLY A 151 6.85 2.69 8.84
CA GLY A 151 6.27 3.67 7.92
C GLY A 151 7.12 3.87 6.65
N GLU A 152 8.44 3.99 6.79
CA GLU A 152 9.37 4.10 5.65
C GLU A 152 9.31 2.88 4.73
N SER A 153 9.10 1.69 5.28
CA SER A 153 8.97 0.45 4.50
C SER A 153 7.70 0.46 3.64
N TYR A 154 6.59 1.00 4.15
CA TYR A 154 5.35 1.17 3.38
C TYR A 154 5.55 2.16 2.23
N VAL A 155 6.12 3.35 2.51
CA VAL A 155 6.40 4.35 1.47
C VAL A 155 7.33 3.78 0.39
N THR A 156 8.40 3.09 0.82
CA THR A 156 9.36 2.43 -0.11
C THR A 156 8.63 1.44 -1.01
N SER A 157 7.84 0.53 -0.43
CA SER A 157 7.14 -0.49 -1.20
C SER A 157 6.19 0.15 -2.20
N ILE A 158 5.34 1.08 -1.77
CA ILE A 158 4.34 1.70 -2.64
C ILE A 158 5.00 2.47 -3.79
N ILE A 159 6.06 3.25 -3.52
CA ILE A 159 6.82 3.94 -4.57
C ILE A 159 7.44 2.94 -5.55
N GLU A 160 8.12 1.92 -5.03
CA GLU A 160 8.80 0.91 -5.84
C GLU A 160 7.81 0.22 -6.78
N VAL A 161 6.77 -0.40 -6.23
CA VAL A 161 5.87 -1.25 -7.05
C VAL A 161 5.00 -0.43 -8.00
N THR A 162 4.61 0.79 -7.63
CA THR A 162 3.85 1.68 -8.52
C THR A 162 4.70 2.16 -9.70
N ASN A 163 6.02 2.30 -9.52
CA ASN A 163 6.93 2.54 -10.62
C ASN A 163 7.07 1.34 -11.58
N HIS A 164 6.59 0.16 -11.17
CA HIS A 164 6.61 -1.11 -11.89
C HIS A 164 5.18 -1.64 -12.17
N TRP A 165 4.31 -0.77 -12.72
CA TRP A 165 2.99 -1.11 -13.26
C TRP A 165 1.92 -1.57 -12.26
N VAL A 166 2.21 -1.59 -10.96
CA VAL A 166 1.19 -1.87 -9.95
C VAL A 166 0.18 -0.72 -9.87
N THR A 167 -1.10 -1.10 -9.89
CA THR A 167 -2.24 -0.19 -10.01
C THR A 167 -2.91 0.13 -8.68
N GLY A 168 -2.55 -0.60 -7.62
CA GLY A 168 -3.05 -0.37 -6.27
C GLY A 168 -2.25 -1.17 -5.23
N TRP A 169 -2.42 -0.80 -3.96
CA TRP A 169 -1.71 -1.40 -2.84
C TRP A 169 -2.64 -1.43 -1.62
N VAL A 170 -2.80 -2.60 -1.00
CA VAL A 170 -3.77 -2.85 0.06
C VAL A 170 -3.04 -3.30 1.33
N ASP A 171 -3.21 -2.54 2.42
CA ASP A 171 -2.76 -2.93 3.77
C ASP A 171 -3.59 -4.11 4.28
N TRP A 172 -3.03 -4.90 5.20
CA TRP A 172 -3.67 -6.13 5.65
C TRP A 172 -4.78 -5.92 6.69
N ASN A 173 -4.43 -5.87 7.97
CA ASN A 173 -5.41 -5.63 9.04
C ASN A 173 -5.56 -4.12 9.24
N LEU A 174 -6.76 -3.58 9.03
CA LEU A 174 -7.05 -2.16 9.25
C LEU A 174 -6.71 -1.69 10.66
N ALA A 175 -6.97 -2.54 11.66
CA ALA A 175 -6.62 -2.29 13.05
C ALA A 175 -6.32 -3.60 13.79
N LEU A 176 -5.43 -3.55 14.79
CA LEU A 176 -5.13 -4.66 15.69
C LEU A 176 -5.07 -4.19 17.15
N ASP A 177 -5.14 -5.12 18.10
CA ASP A 177 -4.87 -4.84 19.51
C ASP A 177 -3.35 -4.65 19.79
N PRO A 178 -2.94 -4.21 21.00
CA PRO A 178 -1.51 -4.02 21.32
C PRO A 178 -0.67 -5.30 21.30
N ASP A 179 -1.29 -6.49 21.21
CA ASP A 179 -0.63 -7.78 21.08
C ASP A 179 -0.53 -8.23 19.60
N GLY A 180 -1.07 -7.48 18.65
CA GLY A 180 -1.09 -7.79 17.22
C GLY A 180 -2.15 -8.81 16.83
N GLY A 181 -3.25 -8.88 17.59
CA GLY A 181 -4.36 -9.80 17.39
C GLY A 181 -5.73 -9.10 17.35
N PRO A 182 -6.83 -9.88 17.54
CA PRO A 182 -6.84 -11.31 17.88
C PRO A 182 -6.45 -12.20 16.69
N ASN A 183 -5.60 -13.21 16.93
CA ASN A 183 -5.22 -14.20 15.93
C ASN A 183 -5.23 -15.62 16.52
N TRP A 184 -6.14 -16.48 16.06
CA TRP A 184 -6.34 -17.82 16.64
C TRP A 184 -5.14 -18.75 16.46
N ALA A 185 -4.39 -18.56 15.37
CA ALA A 185 -3.18 -19.30 15.05
C ALA A 185 -1.92 -18.72 15.69
N LYS A 186 -2.05 -17.64 16.48
CA LYS A 186 -0.96 -16.95 17.17
C LYS A 186 0.12 -16.45 16.20
N ASN A 187 -0.30 -15.88 15.08
CA ASN A 187 0.56 -15.24 14.10
C ASN A 187 0.41 -13.70 14.14
N PRO A 188 0.89 -13.03 15.20
CA PRO A 188 0.70 -11.58 15.34
C PRO A 188 1.59 -10.81 14.37
N VAL A 189 1.05 -9.71 13.85
CA VAL A 189 1.70 -8.77 12.92
C VAL A 189 1.43 -7.34 13.38
N ASP A 190 2.07 -6.35 12.76
CA ASP A 190 1.73 -4.93 13.00
C ASP A 190 0.52 -4.50 12.15
N SER A 191 -0.07 -3.36 12.51
CA SER A 191 -1.14 -2.70 11.76
C SER A 191 -0.96 -1.19 11.80
N SER A 192 -1.50 -0.49 10.81
CA SER A 192 -1.49 0.97 10.75
C SER A 192 -2.24 1.63 11.92
N ILE A 193 -3.20 0.93 12.54
CA ILE A 193 -3.95 1.43 13.70
C ILE A 193 -3.90 0.38 14.83
N ILE A 194 -3.52 0.82 16.03
CA ILE A 194 -3.52 -0.03 17.22
C ILE A 194 -4.60 0.44 18.20
N VAL A 195 -5.54 -0.44 18.54
CA VAL A 195 -6.68 -0.12 19.41
C VAL A 195 -6.43 -0.60 20.83
N ASN A 196 -6.35 0.32 21.78
CA ASN A 196 -6.29 0.01 23.20
C ASN A 196 -7.68 0.17 23.83
N ALA A 197 -8.48 -0.88 23.75
CA ALA A 197 -9.84 -0.90 24.28
C ALA A 197 -9.92 -0.70 25.82
N THR A 198 -8.84 -0.97 26.56
CA THR A 198 -8.84 -0.79 28.03
C THR A 198 -8.79 0.68 28.45
N ALA A 199 -8.24 1.53 27.58
CA ALA A 199 -8.12 2.97 27.80
C ALA A 199 -9.05 3.79 26.88
N ASP A 200 -9.87 3.13 26.06
CA ASP A 200 -10.76 3.75 25.07
C ASP A 200 -10.00 4.71 24.13
N GLU A 201 -8.87 4.23 23.60
CA GLU A 201 -8.00 5.01 22.72
C GLU A 201 -7.46 4.15 21.58
N PHE A 202 -6.96 4.81 20.53
CA PHE A 202 -6.23 4.16 19.45
C PHE A 202 -5.00 4.98 19.06
N TYR A 203 -4.02 4.30 18.50
CA TYR A 203 -2.77 4.89 18.03
C TYR A 203 -2.66 4.76 16.52
N LYS A 204 -2.55 5.91 15.84
CA LYS A 204 -2.21 5.97 14.42
C LYS A 204 -0.70 5.81 14.28
N GLN A 205 -0.26 4.67 13.79
CA GLN A 205 1.16 4.35 13.61
C GLN A 205 1.77 5.18 12.47
N PRO A 206 3.11 5.32 12.38
CA PRO A 206 3.74 5.93 11.20
C PRO A 206 3.29 5.32 9.86
N MET A 207 2.94 4.03 9.83
CA MET A 207 2.37 3.36 8.65
C MET A 207 1.02 3.96 8.19
N PHE A 208 0.18 4.43 9.12
CA PHE A 208 -1.06 5.14 8.78
C PHE A 208 -0.77 6.40 7.95
N TYR A 209 0.19 7.20 8.40
CA TYR A 209 0.56 8.44 7.71
C TYR A 209 1.30 8.16 6.40
N ALA A 210 2.11 7.09 6.36
CA ALA A 210 2.72 6.60 5.12
C ALA A 210 1.66 6.27 4.06
N LEU A 211 0.60 5.52 4.41
CA LEU A 211 -0.52 5.26 3.51
C LEU A 211 -1.23 6.55 3.09
N ALA A 212 -1.45 7.48 4.03
CA ALA A 212 -2.16 8.74 3.78
C ALA A 212 -1.45 9.64 2.75
N HIS A 213 -0.12 9.58 2.64
CA HIS A 213 0.62 10.29 1.58
C HIS A 213 0.21 9.86 0.17
N PHE A 214 -0.32 8.64 0.01
CA PHE A 214 -0.82 8.13 -1.27
C PHE A 214 -2.35 8.22 -1.31
N SER A 215 -3.05 7.57 -0.38
CA SER A 215 -4.50 7.37 -0.47
C SER A 215 -5.32 8.67 -0.41
N LYS A 216 -4.84 9.70 0.29
CA LYS A 216 -5.53 11.00 0.37
C LYS A 216 -5.36 11.83 -0.89
N PHE A 217 -4.22 11.70 -1.58
CA PHE A 217 -3.83 12.60 -2.66
C PHE A 217 -3.90 11.95 -4.06
N VAL A 218 -3.91 10.62 -4.14
CA VAL A 218 -3.98 9.86 -5.39
C VAL A 218 -5.32 9.11 -5.43
N PRO A 219 -6.42 9.79 -5.79
CA PRO A 219 -7.75 9.16 -5.87
C PRO A 219 -7.82 8.10 -6.98
N PRO A 220 -8.80 7.18 -6.94
CA PRO A 220 -9.07 6.24 -8.03
C PRO A 220 -9.18 6.95 -9.38
N GLY A 221 -8.63 6.34 -10.44
CA GLY A 221 -8.57 6.93 -11.78
C GLY A 221 -7.34 7.80 -12.05
N SER A 222 -6.53 8.10 -11.02
CA SER A 222 -5.25 8.80 -11.20
C SER A 222 -4.29 8.00 -12.09
N VAL A 223 -3.55 8.69 -12.95
CA VAL A 223 -2.58 8.10 -13.88
C VAL A 223 -1.17 8.42 -13.42
N ARG A 224 -0.35 7.38 -13.22
CA ARG A 224 1.08 7.55 -12.94
C ARG A 224 1.77 8.15 -14.17
N ILE A 225 2.60 9.17 -13.95
CA ILE A 225 3.39 9.83 -15.00
C ILE A 225 4.88 9.58 -14.79
N SER A 226 5.65 9.67 -15.87
CA SER A 226 7.11 9.58 -15.79
C SER A 226 7.67 10.80 -15.05
N LEU A 227 8.70 10.56 -14.24
CA LEU A 227 9.45 11.58 -13.52
C LEU A 227 10.94 11.33 -13.79
N GLU A 228 11.55 12.19 -14.60
CA GLU A 228 12.98 12.13 -14.91
C GLU A 228 13.74 13.05 -13.96
N THR A 229 14.76 12.50 -13.31
CA THR A 229 15.61 13.26 -12.38
C THR A 229 16.99 13.44 -12.99
N GLU A 230 17.43 14.68 -13.23
CA GLU A 230 18.71 14.97 -13.92
C GLU A 230 19.95 14.46 -13.17
N ASN A 231 19.83 14.27 -11.85
CA ASN A 231 20.85 13.69 -10.99
C ASN A 231 20.37 12.31 -10.51
N ASN A 232 21.08 11.24 -10.89
CA ASN A 232 20.89 9.87 -10.40
C ASN A 232 21.26 9.76 -8.91
N SER A 233 20.60 10.54 -8.07
CA SER A 233 20.74 10.46 -6.63
C SER A 233 19.92 9.29 -6.13
N ASN A 234 20.58 8.40 -5.39
CA ASN A 234 19.97 7.16 -4.91
C ASN A 234 19.25 7.33 -3.56
N PHE A 235 19.09 8.57 -3.06
CA PHE A 235 18.56 8.82 -1.70
C PHE A 235 17.14 9.37 -1.68
N ILE A 236 16.64 9.97 -2.77
CA ILE A 236 15.25 10.42 -2.87
C ILE A 236 14.47 9.49 -3.81
N GLU A 237 13.64 8.64 -3.22
CA GLU A 237 12.67 7.86 -3.99
C GLU A 237 11.44 8.69 -4.31
N ASN A 238 10.86 8.47 -5.48
CA ASN A 238 9.77 9.29 -5.96
C ASN A 238 8.79 8.55 -6.86
N VAL A 239 7.56 9.06 -6.88
CA VAL A 239 6.52 8.70 -7.84
C VAL A 239 5.64 9.93 -8.09
N ALA A 240 5.12 10.05 -9.31
CA ALA A 240 4.27 11.16 -9.69
C ALA A 240 3.00 10.69 -10.39
N PHE A 241 1.91 11.41 -10.19
CA PHE A 241 0.60 11.13 -10.75
C PHE A 241 -0.06 12.40 -11.30
N VAL A 242 -1.01 12.21 -12.20
CA VAL A 242 -2.02 13.19 -12.55
C VAL A 242 -3.40 12.65 -12.16
N THR A 243 -4.18 13.41 -11.40
CA THR A 243 -5.57 13.06 -11.08
C THR A 243 -6.47 13.28 -12.29
N GLU A 244 -7.71 12.76 -12.25
CA GLU A 244 -8.70 13.02 -13.31
C GLU A 244 -8.98 14.52 -13.52
N ASP A 245 -8.89 15.31 -12.45
CA ASP A 245 -9.05 16.77 -12.47
C ASP A 245 -7.80 17.52 -12.99
N GLY A 246 -6.75 16.80 -13.38
CA GLY A 246 -5.51 17.36 -13.91
C GLY A 246 -4.52 17.86 -12.85
N ILE A 247 -4.76 17.55 -11.57
CA ILE A 247 -3.86 17.92 -10.47
C ILE A 247 -2.64 16.99 -10.52
N LYS A 248 -1.44 17.57 -10.42
CA LYS A 248 -0.20 16.79 -10.33
C LYS A 248 0.15 16.54 -8.88
N VAL A 249 0.43 15.29 -8.57
CA VAL A 249 0.79 14.84 -7.22
C VAL A 249 2.16 14.19 -7.29
N ILE A 250 3.04 14.58 -6.38
CA ILE A 250 4.42 14.09 -6.31
C ILE A 250 4.63 13.62 -4.89
N ILE A 251 5.10 12.39 -4.75
CA ILE A 251 5.43 11.81 -3.45
C ILE A 251 6.92 11.58 -3.46
N LEU A 252 7.61 12.13 -2.45
CA LEU A 252 9.06 12.06 -2.30
C LEU A 252 9.39 11.42 -0.96
N GLN A 253 10.27 10.42 -0.97
CA GLN A 253 10.80 9.79 0.22
C GLN A 253 12.30 10.02 0.32
N ASN A 254 12.73 10.69 1.39
CA ASN A 254 14.14 10.84 1.72
C ASN A 254 14.64 9.65 2.55
N LYS A 255 15.57 8.87 2.00
CA LYS A 255 16.17 7.68 2.62
C LYS A 255 17.49 7.93 3.33
N ILE A 256 17.91 9.18 3.47
CA ILE A 256 19.13 9.50 4.22
C ILE A 256 18.88 9.22 5.71
N ASN A 257 19.58 8.22 6.24
CA ASN A 257 19.62 7.93 7.67
C ASN A 257 20.29 9.08 8.43
N GLY A 258 19.52 10.09 8.80
CA GLY A 258 19.88 11.07 9.81
C GLY A 258 19.80 10.44 11.21
N THR A 259 20.63 9.44 11.53
CA THR A 259 20.76 8.99 12.92
C THR A 259 21.48 10.07 13.71
N SER A 260 20.72 11.01 14.25
CA SER A 260 21.21 11.97 15.24
C SER A 260 20.49 11.69 16.57
N THR A 261 21.19 11.06 17.52
CA THR A 261 20.74 11.07 18.92
C THR A 261 20.66 12.53 19.43
N LYS A 262 19.91 12.80 20.51
CA LYS A 262 19.81 14.15 21.10
C LYS A 262 21.17 14.83 21.35
N GLU A 263 22.21 14.06 21.67
CA GLU A 263 23.60 14.55 21.82
C GLU A 263 24.27 14.90 20.48
N GLN A 264 23.91 14.23 19.37
CA GLN A 264 24.39 14.58 18.03
C GLN A 264 23.70 15.82 17.47
N LEU A 265 22.42 16.05 17.75
CA LEU A 265 21.71 17.27 17.36
C LEU A 265 22.34 18.54 17.98
N GLU A 266 22.81 18.47 19.24
CA GLU A 266 23.54 19.57 19.88
C GLU A 266 24.94 19.77 19.30
N LEU A 267 25.59 18.71 18.81
CA LEU A 267 26.87 18.78 18.11
C LEU A 267 26.72 19.24 16.64
N GLU A 268 25.59 18.94 15.99
CA GLU A 268 25.25 19.35 14.62
C GLU A 268 24.88 20.83 14.55
N LYS A 269 24.23 21.38 15.58
CA LYS A 269 24.08 22.84 15.76
C LYS A 269 25.43 23.58 15.82
N GLN A 270 26.51 22.90 16.17
CA GLN A 270 27.88 23.46 16.10
C GLN A 270 28.58 23.22 14.75
N LYS A 271 28.06 22.30 13.92
CA LYS A 271 28.57 21.93 12.58
C LYS A 271 27.77 22.53 11.42
N GLU A 272 26.76 23.36 11.69
CA GLU A 272 25.86 24.00 10.69
C GLU A 272 26.55 24.49 9.41
N LYS A 273 27.80 24.98 9.49
CA LYS A 273 28.57 25.41 8.31
C LYS A 273 28.96 24.31 7.30
N ALA A 274 28.94 23.04 7.67
CA ALA A 274 29.15 21.90 6.77
C ALA A 274 27.81 21.31 6.27
N ASN A 275 26.78 21.31 7.12
CA ASN A 275 25.45 20.82 6.78
C ASN A 275 24.66 21.78 5.88
N GLU A 276 24.91 23.09 5.92
CA GLU A 276 24.31 24.05 4.97
C GLU A 276 24.59 23.67 3.52
N MET A 277 25.80 23.18 3.20
CA MET A 277 26.15 22.78 1.84
C MET A 277 25.46 21.47 1.44
N GLU A 278 25.34 20.50 2.35
CA GLU A 278 24.64 19.23 2.11
C GLU A 278 23.11 19.40 2.08
N GLN A 279 22.55 20.29 2.91
CA GLN A 279 21.15 20.70 2.88
C GLN A 279 20.83 21.46 1.60
N LYS A 280 21.70 22.38 1.19
CA LYS A 280 21.56 23.07 -0.09
C LYS A 280 21.60 22.11 -1.28
N VAL A 281 22.50 21.11 -1.26
CA VAL A 281 22.51 20.04 -2.28
C VAL A 281 21.20 19.22 -2.25
N ARG A 282 20.62 18.94 -1.06
CA ARG A 282 19.32 18.26 -0.92
C ARG A 282 18.16 19.08 -1.49
N VAL A 283 18.13 20.37 -1.20
CA VAL A 283 17.11 21.29 -1.74
C VAL A 283 17.25 21.39 -3.26
N ASP A 284 18.47 21.61 -3.76
CA ASP A 284 18.74 21.67 -5.20
C ASP A 284 18.29 20.38 -5.91
N GLU A 285 18.46 19.22 -5.26
CA GLU A 285 17.99 17.94 -5.78
C GLU A 285 16.46 17.88 -5.89
N ILE A 286 15.72 18.23 -4.83
CA ILE A 286 14.26 18.26 -4.85
C ILE A 286 13.76 19.26 -5.90
N VAL A 287 14.37 20.44 -6.00
CA VAL A 287 14.04 21.42 -7.05
C VAL A 287 14.23 20.81 -8.44
N ASN A 288 15.30 20.05 -8.67
CA ASN A 288 15.52 19.38 -9.96
C ASN A 288 14.49 18.28 -10.23
N ILE A 289 14.09 17.51 -9.21
CA ILE A 289 13.02 16.51 -9.33
C ILE A 289 11.72 17.20 -9.74
N VAL A 290 11.33 18.26 -9.02
CA VAL A 290 10.10 19.01 -9.31
C VAL A 290 10.15 19.62 -10.72
N LYS A 291 11.29 20.18 -11.14
CA LYS A 291 11.47 20.73 -12.50
C LYS A 291 11.42 19.69 -13.62
N GLY A 292 11.73 18.43 -13.33
CA GLY A 292 11.59 17.32 -14.26
C GLY A 292 10.14 17.05 -14.68
N ILE A 293 9.17 17.60 -13.94
CA ILE A 293 7.75 17.46 -14.23
C ILE A 293 7.32 18.56 -15.19
N SER A 294 6.75 18.14 -16.31
CA SER A 294 6.18 19.06 -17.30
C SER A 294 5.23 20.05 -16.61
N GLY A 295 5.51 21.36 -16.69
CA GLY A 295 4.69 22.42 -16.10
C GLY A 295 5.04 22.83 -14.66
N CYS A 296 6.11 22.30 -14.06
CA CYS A 296 6.61 22.71 -12.75
C CYS A 296 7.96 23.46 -12.82
N SER A 297 8.28 24.06 -13.96
CA SER A 297 9.59 24.70 -14.22
C SER A 297 9.88 25.95 -13.39
N GLU A 298 8.85 26.55 -12.78
CA GLU A 298 8.94 27.82 -12.06
C GLU A 298 9.39 27.68 -10.60
N TRP A 299 9.41 26.45 -10.05
CA TRP A 299 9.81 26.21 -8.66
C TRP A 299 11.28 26.53 -8.42
N ASP A 300 11.60 27.09 -7.26
CA ASP A 300 12.97 27.39 -6.88
C ASP A 300 13.35 26.87 -5.48
N VAL A 301 14.57 27.21 -5.08
CA VAL A 301 15.16 26.78 -3.81
C VAL A 301 14.37 27.34 -2.63
N ASP A 302 13.84 28.55 -2.74
CA ASP A 302 13.11 29.20 -1.65
C ASP A 302 11.77 28.48 -1.41
N ASP A 303 11.07 28.05 -2.47
CA ASP A 303 9.83 27.26 -2.38
C ASP A 303 10.05 25.93 -1.62
N VAL A 304 11.19 25.28 -1.86
CA VAL A 304 11.53 23.99 -1.24
C VAL A 304 12.12 24.17 0.15
N GLU A 305 12.88 25.24 0.41
CA GLU A 305 13.37 25.58 1.75
C GLU A 305 12.21 25.92 2.69
N GLU A 306 11.19 26.62 2.22
CA GLU A 306 9.96 26.87 2.97
C GLU A 306 9.32 25.53 3.39
N TRP A 307 9.28 24.54 2.48
CA TRP A 307 8.77 23.21 2.78
C TRP A 307 9.55 22.47 3.88
N PHE A 308 10.88 22.60 3.92
CA PHE A 308 11.70 21.99 4.98
C PHE A 308 11.62 22.72 6.32
N LEU A 309 11.25 24.00 6.30
CA LEU A 309 11.09 24.82 7.50
C LEU A 309 9.67 24.70 8.08
N CYS A 310 8.72 24.14 7.33
CA CYS A 310 7.39 23.84 7.82
C CYS A 310 7.44 22.81 8.95
N ASP A 311 6.86 23.15 10.10
CA ASP A 311 6.64 22.19 11.18
C ASP A 311 5.47 21.26 10.81
N SER A 312 5.45 20.07 11.39
CA SER A 312 4.28 19.18 11.45
C SER A 312 2.98 19.85 11.95
N ASN A 313 3.07 21.06 12.51
CA ASN A 313 1.96 21.91 12.96
C ASN A 313 1.61 23.05 11.99
N ASP A 314 2.34 23.23 10.88
CA ASP A 314 1.96 24.18 9.84
C ASP A 314 0.75 23.64 9.06
N GLN A 315 -0.29 24.47 8.90
CA GLN A 315 -1.50 24.12 8.15
C GLN A 315 -1.23 23.64 6.71
N GLY A 316 -0.06 23.99 6.15
CA GLY A 316 0.39 23.53 4.82
C GLY A 316 0.94 22.10 4.77
N PHE A 317 1.28 21.49 5.92
CA PHE A 317 1.80 20.11 6.01
C PHE A 317 0.94 19.20 6.90
N GLN A 318 -0.01 19.78 7.66
CA GLN A 318 -0.97 19.02 8.41
C GLN A 318 -1.84 18.18 7.44
N ILE A 319 -1.55 16.87 7.36
CA ILE A 319 -2.41 15.85 6.69
C ILE A 319 -3.86 15.96 7.22
N MET A 320 -4.00 16.46 8.45
CA MET A 320 -5.19 17.02 9.08
C MET A 320 -4.80 18.22 9.94
N THR A 321 -5.52 19.35 9.86
CA THR A 321 -5.36 20.43 10.82
C THR A 321 -5.72 19.98 12.24
N ASP A 322 -5.22 20.63 13.30
CA ASP A 322 -5.65 20.33 14.69
C ASP A 322 -7.19 20.37 14.82
N ASP A 323 -7.83 21.25 14.05
CA ASP A 323 -9.29 21.38 13.96
C ASP A 323 -9.95 20.22 13.19
N GLU A 324 -9.35 19.71 12.11
CA GLU A 324 -9.83 18.51 11.38
C GLU A 324 -9.65 17.22 12.20
N ILE A 325 -8.61 17.13 13.03
CA ILE A 325 -8.43 16.04 14.01
C ILE A 325 -9.54 16.09 15.05
N LEU A 326 -9.88 17.28 15.56
CA LEU A 326 -10.93 17.46 16.55
C LEU A 326 -12.34 17.27 15.95
N GLU A 327 -12.64 17.76 14.76
CA GLU A 327 -13.92 17.53 14.07
C GLU A 327 -14.16 16.04 13.79
N SER A 328 -13.12 15.30 13.35
CA SER A 328 -13.24 13.85 13.12
C SER A 328 -13.54 13.03 14.39
N VAL A 329 -13.18 13.57 15.56
CA VAL A 329 -13.46 12.95 16.88
C VAL A 329 -14.80 13.43 17.45
N VAL A 330 -15.27 14.61 17.07
CA VAL A 330 -16.54 15.21 17.56
C VAL A 330 -17.74 14.76 16.72
N ASP A 331 -17.59 14.54 15.41
CA ASP A 331 -18.67 14.04 14.55
C ASP A 331 -19.11 12.61 14.90
N GLU A 332 -18.22 11.78 15.46
CA GLU A 332 -18.59 10.45 16.00
C GLU A 332 -19.31 10.51 17.36
N GLN A 333 -19.30 11.67 18.05
CA GLN A 333 -20.03 11.86 19.31
C GLN A 333 -21.33 12.68 19.17
N GLN A 334 -21.66 13.17 17.96
CA GLN A 334 -22.90 13.92 17.70
C GLN A 334 -23.85 13.25 16.70
N GLY A 335 -23.71 11.94 16.49
CA GLY A 335 -24.62 11.13 15.70
C GLY A 335 -25.38 10.09 16.51
N ASP A 336 -25.95 10.44 17.66
CA ASP A 336 -27.13 9.77 18.26
C ASP A 336 -27.55 10.49 19.55
N GLY A 337 -28.25 11.62 19.38
CA GLY A 337 -28.80 12.39 20.48
C GLY A 337 -30.05 13.16 20.05
N GLU A 338 -31.20 12.56 20.35
CA GLU A 338 -32.56 13.13 20.39
C GLU A 338 -33.28 13.25 19.03
N GLY A 339 -34.42 12.61 18.76
CA GLY A 339 -35.35 11.81 19.55
C GLY A 339 -36.70 11.81 18.81
N GLU A 340 -37.60 10.85 19.08
CA GLU A 340 -39.06 11.09 19.03
C GLU A 340 -39.85 9.90 19.62
N ASP A 341 -40.95 10.26 20.28
CA ASP A 341 -41.94 9.42 20.95
C ASP A 341 -42.49 8.29 20.06
N TRP A 342 -42.57 7.06 20.60
CA TRP A 342 -43.77 6.20 20.81
C TRP A 342 -43.37 4.75 21.14
#